data_AF-A0A0N4WCC3-F1
#
_entry.id   AF-A0A0N4WCC3-F1
#
_cell.length_a   1.000
_cell.length_b   1.000
_cell.length_c   1.000
_cell.angle_alpha   90.00
_cell.angle_beta   90.00
_cell.angle_gamma   90.00
#
_symmetry.space_group_name_H-M   'P 1'
#
loop_
_entity.id
_entity.type
_entity.pdbx_description
1 polymer ?
#
loop_
_entity_poly.entity_id
_entity_poly.type
_entity_poly.pdbx_seq_one_letter_code
_entity_poly.pdbx_strand_id
1 'polypeptide(L)'
;MTEELVKCMKEMEYLPFFLKERAEKIREIDEEVKQLSSKIERELISDMDTLLQFSMEEKTKLHNETMDLYAEIDRLSEQKVKLTTEMYEVVNRHAREMDEKIANAEAMCKKLKEASLKPAVNTDEPVYCSCKQAVRQKPYDYSPCTDMNISPVLLNRRR
;
A
#
# COMPACT_ATOMS: atom_id res chain seq x y z
N MET A 1 -12.71 18.02 -4.37
CA MET A 1 -12.18 17.01 -3.44
C MET A 1 -12.42 15.59 -3.96
N THR A 2 -13.62 15.28 -4.46
CA THR A 2 -13.94 13.99 -5.09
C THR A 2 -13.17 13.72 -6.39
N GLU A 3 -12.93 14.73 -7.23
CA GLU A 3 -12.18 14.58 -8.49
C GLU A 3 -10.70 14.22 -8.30
N GLU A 4 -10.02 14.84 -7.33
CA GLU A 4 -8.64 14.50 -6.95
C GLU A 4 -8.53 13.07 -6.41
N LEU A 5 -9.52 12.62 -5.64
CA LEU A 5 -9.58 11.25 -5.13
C LEU A 5 -9.74 10.24 -6.28
N VAL A 6 -10.64 10.53 -7.23
CA VAL A 6 -10.87 9.69 -8.42
C VAL A 6 -9.62 9.65 -9.30
N LYS A 7 -8.90 10.77 -9.46
CA LYS A 7 -7.64 10.81 -10.18
C LYS A 7 -6.56 9.95 -9.51
N CYS A 8 -6.43 10.06 -8.19
CA CYS A 8 -5.48 9.28 -7.41
C CYS A 8 -5.77 7.76 -7.48
N MET A 9 -7.06 7.38 -7.47
CA MET A 9 -7.46 5.98 -7.65
C MET A 9 -7.10 5.45 -9.04
N LYS A 10 -7.33 6.22 -10.10
CA LYS A 10 -6.95 5.84 -11.48
C LYS A 10 -5.43 5.71 -11.66
N GLU A 11 -4.66 6.60 -11.02
CA GLU A 11 -3.18 6.52 -11.02
C GLU A 11 -2.68 5.23 -10.33
N MET A 12 -3.45 4.68 -9.39
CA MET A 12 -3.12 3.46 -8.63
C MET A 12 -3.66 2.17 -9.28
N GLU A 13 -4.60 2.23 -10.23
CA GLU A 13 -5.19 1.05 -10.87
C GLU A 13 -4.15 0.18 -11.60
N TYR A 14 -3.09 0.79 -12.12
CA TYR A 14 -2.02 0.06 -12.82
C TYR A 14 -1.04 -0.65 -11.86
N LEU A 15 -0.92 -0.16 -10.62
CA LEU A 15 0.09 -0.66 -9.68
C LEU A 15 -0.08 -2.15 -9.33
N PRO A 16 -1.29 -2.68 -9.05
CA PRO A 16 -1.48 -4.11 -8.82
C PRO A 16 -1.08 -4.99 -10.02
N PHE A 17 -1.38 -4.54 -11.25
CA PHE A 17 -1.00 -5.27 -12.46
C PHE A 17 0.52 -5.29 -12.62
N PHE A 18 1.16 -4.13 -12.48
CA PHE A 18 2.62 -4.01 -12.53
C PHE A 18 3.32 -4.92 -11.51
N LEU A 19 2.86 -4.89 -10.24
CA LEU A 19 3.44 -5.73 -9.20
C LEU A 19 3.25 -7.22 -9.47
N LYS A 20 2.08 -7.61 -9.99
CA LYS A 20 1.79 -8.99 -10.36
C LYS A 20 2.73 -9.47 -11.46
N GLU A 21 2.90 -8.69 -12.53
CA GLU A 21 3.77 -9.02 -13.66
C GLU A 21 5.23 -9.18 -13.21
N ARG A 22 5.72 -8.27 -12.36
CA ARG A 22 7.09 -8.35 -11.82
C ARG A 22 7.27 -9.54 -10.88
N ALA A 23 6.27 -9.84 -10.05
CA ALA A 23 6.30 -11.01 -9.17
C ALA A 23 6.25 -12.33 -9.95
N GLU A 24 5.55 -12.39 -11.09
CA GLU A 24 5.56 -13.53 -12.01
C GLU A 24 6.96 -13.77 -12.57
N LYS A 25 7.60 -12.72 -13.10
CA LYS A 25 8.98 -12.80 -13.61
C LYS A 25 9.98 -13.24 -12.54
N ILE A 26 9.84 -12.77 -11.30
CA ILE A 26 10.69 -13.22 -10.18
C ILE A 26 10.51 -14.72 -9.94
N ARG A 27 9.28 -15.25 -9.98
CA ARG A 27 9.04 -16.70 -9.81
C ARG A 27 9.62 -17.52 -10.94
N GLU A 28 9.55 -17.02 -12.17
CA GLU A 28 10.16 -17.67 -13.34
C GLU A 28 11.69 -17.76 -13.16
N ILE A 29 12.34 -16.67 -12.77
CA ILE A 29 13.77 -16.64 -12.46
C ILE A 29 14.12 -17.61 -11.33
N ASP A 30 13.32 -17.65 -10.25
CA ASP A 30 13.56 -18.56 -9.13
C ASP A 30 13.50 -20.03 -9.53
N GLU A 31 12.57 -20.39 -10.41
CA GLU A 31 12.47 -21.74 -10.94
C GLU A 31 13.63 -22.07 -11.89
N GLU A 32 14.05 -21.14 -12.74
CA GLU A 32 15.21 -21.31 -13.63
C GLU A 32 16.51 -21.52 -12.84
N VAL A 33 16.77 -20.68 -11.82
CA VAL A 33 17.92 -20.83 -10.91
C VAL A 33 17.90 -22.19 -10.24
N LYS A 34 16.73 -22.61 -9.72
CA LYS A 34 16.59 -23.93 -9.10
C LYS A 34 16.90 -25.06 -10.07
N GLN A 35 16.42 -24.97 -11.31
CA GLN A 35 16.69 -25.99 -12.34
C GLN A 35 18.17 -26.06 -12.68
N LEU A 36 18.84 -24.92 -12.82
CA LEU A 36 20.30 -24.85 -13.04
C LEU A 36 21.08 -25.41 -11.86
N SER A 37 20.73 -25.05 -10.61
CA SER A 37 21.38 -25.62 -9.42
C SER A 37 21.21 -27.14 -9.36
N SER A 38 20.00 -27.66 -9.58
CA SER A 38 19.78 -29.11 -9.63
C SER A 38 20.50 -29.80 -10.79
N LYS A 39 20.73 -29.10 -11.92
CA LYS A 39 21.53 -29.61 -13.02
C LYS A 39 22.99 -29.74 -12.60
N ILE A 40 23.57 -28.69 -12.02
CA ILE A 40 24.94 -28.69 -11.51
C ILE A 40 25.13 -29.82 -10.48
N GLU A 41 24.21 -29.97 -9.52
CA GLU A 41 24.28 -31.03 -8.53
C GLU A 41 24.30 -32.43 -9.16
N ARG A 42 23.44 -32.68 -10.16
CA ARG A 42 23.40 -33.98 -10.86
C ARG A 42 24.68 -34.24 -11.65
N GLU A 43 25.18 -33.24 -12.36
CA GLU A 43 26.43 -33.35 -13.14
C GLU A 43 27.61 -33.63 -12.20
N LEU A 44 27.77 -32.87 -11.13
CA LEU A 44 28.82 -33.09 -10.13
C LEU A 44 28.76 -34.47 -9.47
N ILE A 45 27.57 -34.97 -9.13
CA ILE A 45 27.41 -36.32 -8.57
C ILE A 45 27.81 -37.38 -9.60
N SER A 46 27.34 -37.25 -10.85
CA SER A 46 27.69 -38.18 -11.93
C SER A 46 29.20 -38.19 -12.19
N ASP A 47 29.82 -37.02 -12.18
CA ASP A 47 31.24 -36.88 -12.48
C ASP A 47 32.13 -37.32 -11.33
N MET A 48 31.69 -37.24 -10.07
CA MET A 48 32.46 -37.76 -8.93
C MET A 48 32.84 -39.23 -9.09
N ASP A 49 31.97 -40.05 -9.68
CA ASP A 49 32.22 -41.47 -9.90
C ASP A 49 33.23 -41.72 -11.03
N THR A 50 33.35 -40.80 -12.00
CA THR A 50 34.23 -40.93 -13.18
C THR A 50 35.45 -40.01 -13.16
N LEU A 51 35.53 -39.08 -12.21
CA LEU A 51 36.55 -38.03 -12.12
C LEU A 51 37.98 -38.58 -11.98
N LEU A 52 38.14 -39.76 -11.38
CA LEU A 52 39.45 -40.42 -11.28
C LEU A 52 39.96 -40.95 -12.64
N GLN A 53 39.06 -41.20 -13.59
CA GLN A 53 39.37 -41.72 -14.92
C GLN A 53 39.57 -40.62 -15.96
N PHE A 54 39.14 -39.39 -15.67
CA PHE A 54 39.27 -38.25 -16.58
C PHE A 54 40.73 -37.79 -16.72
N SER A 55 41.10 -37.49 -17.96
CA SER A 55 42.30 -36.73 -18.28
C SER A 55 42.22 -35.30 -17.71
N MET A 56 43.37 -34.61 -17.63
CA MET A 56 43.38 -33.23 -17.16
C MET A 56 42.58 -32.29 -18.07
N GLU A 57 42.53 -32.56 -19.37
CA GLU A 57 41.77 -31.76 -20.33
C GLU A 57 40.26 -31.90 -20.12
N GLU A 58 39.77 -33.12 -19.89
CA GLU A 58 38.36 -33.39 -19.56
C GLU A 58 37.96 -32.74 -18.22
N LYS A 59 38.85 -32.79 -17.22
CA LYS A 59 38.64 -32.11 -15.92
C LYS A 59 38.51 -30.59 -16.08
N THR A 60 39.39 -29.98 -16.88
CA THR A 60 39.33 -28.54 -17.15
C THR A 60 38.06 -28.17 -17.92
N LYS A 61 37.67 -28.99 -18.90
CA LYS A 61 36.43 -28.77 -19.65
C LYS A 61 35.21 -28.79 -18.73
N LEU A 62 35.07 -29.84 -17.90
CA LEU A 62 33.96 -29.96 -16.96
C LEU A 62 33.92 -28.79 -15.96
N HIS A 63 35.10 -28.38 -15.47
CA HIS A 63 35.20 -27.23 -14.56
C HIS A 63 34.67 -25.95 -15.22
N ASN A 64 35.08 -25.67 -16.46
CA ASN A 64 34.63 -24.48 -17.18
C ASN A 64 33.11 -24.53 -17.44
N GLU A 65 32.58 -25.67 -17.88
CA GLU A 65 31.13 -25.85 -18.10
C GLU A 65 30.32 -25.62 -16.81
N THR A 66 30.83 -26.12 -15.68
CA THR A 66 30.21 -25.89 -14.36
C THR A 66 30.28 -24.41 -13.97
N MET A 67 31.41 -23.74 -14.20
CA MET A 67 31.58 -22.31 -13.92
C MET A 67 30.66 -21.43 -14.77
N ASP A 68 30.45 -21.79 -16.04
CA ASP A 68 29.52 -21.09 -16.92
C ASP A 68 28.07 -21.18 -16.39
N LEU A 69 27.66 -22.35 -15.86
CA LEU A 69 26.34 -22.51 -15.24
C LEU A 69 26.19 -21.67 -13.96
N TYR A 70 27.25 -21.57 -13.13
CA TYR A 70 27.23 -20.68 -11.96
C TYR A 70 27.17 -19.21 -12.35
N ALA A 71 27.91 -18.79 -13.38
CA ALA A 71 27.86 -17.43 -13.89
C ALA A 71 26.45 -17.05 -14.38
N GLU A 72 25.74 -18.01 -14.99
CA GLU A 72 24.35 -17.81 -15.40
C GLU A 72 23.39 -17.67 -14.22
N ILE A 73 23.57 -18.47 -13.15
CA ILE A 73 22.83 -18.33 -11.90
C ILE A 73 23.05 -16.94 -11.28
N ASP A 74 24.28 -16.44 -11.28
CA ASP A 74 24.61 -15.10 -10.77
C ASP A 74 23.92 -14.02 -11.59
N ARG A 75 23.94 -14.13 -12.93
CA ARG A 75 23.25 -13.22 -13.85
C ARG A 75 21.75 -13.17 -13.59
N LEU A 76 21.11 -14.33 -13.42
CA LEU A 76 19.70 -14.44 -13.08
C LEU A 76 19.39 -13.83 -11.70
N SER A 77 20.26 -14.06 -10.73
CA SER A 77 20.15 -13.49 -9.38
C SER A 77 20.21 -11.96 -9.39
N GLU A 78 21.12 -11.37 -10.18
CA GLU A 78 21.17 -9.92 -10.37
C GLU A 78 19.89 -9.38 -11.02
N GLN A 79 19.32 -10.09 -12.00
CA GLN A 79 18.06 -9.70 -12.63
C GLN A 79 16.90 -9.72 -11.63
N LYS A 80 16.83 -10.72 -10.75
CA LYS A 80 15.85 -10.77 -9.66
C LYS A 80 15.97 -9.58 -8.72
N VAL A 81 17.20 -9.20 -8.34
CA VAL A 81 17.44 -8.02 -7.49
C VAL A 81 16.93 -6.76 -8.19
N LYS A 82 17.28 -6.56 -9.47
CA LYS A 82 16.82 -5.39 -10.25
C LYS A 82 15.28 -5.30 -10.31
N LEU A 83 14.60 -6.40 -10.59
CA LEU A 83 13.12 -6.43 -10.61
C LEU A 83 12.52 -6.08 -9.25
N THR A 84 13.10 -6.62 -8.17
CA THR A 84 12.65 -6.35 -6.81
C THR A 84 12.86 -4.88 -6.45
N THR A 85 14.03 -4.31 -6.77
CA THR A 85 14.33 -2.89 -6.57
C THR A 85 13.34 -2.00 -7.32
N GLU A 86 13.06 -2.30 -8.59
CA GLU A 86 12.09 -1.54 -9.40
C GLU A 86 10.69 -1.55 -8.76
N MET A 87 10.24 -2.72 -8.27
CA MET A 87 8.96 -2.84 -7.55
C MET A 87 8.92 -1.95 -6.31
N TYR A 88 9.98 -1.98 -5.49
CA TYR A 88 10.06 -1.15 -4.28
C TYR A 88 10.06 0.34 -4.60
N GLU A 89 10.82 0.77 -5.60
CA GLU A 89 10.89 2.17 -5.99
C GLU A 89 9.54 2.72 -6.45
N VAL A 90 8.83 1.95 -7.28
CA VAL A 90 7.50 2.33 -7.78
C VAL A 90 6.49 2.44 -6.63
N VAL A 91 6.45 1.45 -5.73
CA VAL A 91 5.53 1.48 -4.57
C VAL A 91 5.87 2.64 -3.64
N ASN A 92 7.16 2.83 -3.33
CA ASN A 92 7.61 3.91 -2.45
C ASN A 92 7.31 5.30 -3.03
N ARG A 93 7.44 5.49 -4.35
CA ARG A 93 7.03 6.73 -5.01
C ARG A 93 5.54 6.99 -4.82
N HIS A 94 4.69 6.01 -5.09
CA HIS A 94 3.24 6.17 -4.92
C HIS A 94 2.85 6.39 -3.45
N ALA A 95 3.52 5.76 -2.50
CA ALA A 95 3.30 6.00 -1.07
C ALA A 95 3.57 7.48 -0.72
N ARG A 96 4.71 8.03 -1.15
CA ARG A 96 5.07 9.44 -0.89
C ARG A 96 4.09 10.42 -1.54
N GLU A 97 3.70 10.16 -2.79
CA GLU A 97 2.72 10.99 -3.50
C GLU A 97 1.37 11.01 -2.78
N MET A 98 0.93 9.86 -2.25
CA MET A 98 -0.31 9.78 -1.46
C MET A 98 -0.18 10.49 -0.11
N ASP A 99 0.93 10.31 0.60
CA ASP A 99 1.19 10.98 1.87
C ASP A 99 1.16 12.52 1.72
N GLU A 100 1.75 13.04 0.65
CA GLU A 100 1.71 14.47 0.34
C GLU A 100 0.28 14.96 0.04
N LYS A 101 -0.48 14.21 -0.77
CA LYS A 101 -1.89 14.52 -1.07
C LYS A 101 -2.74 14.53 0.20
N ILE A 102 -2.53 13.58 1.13
CA ILE A 102 -3.20 13.51 2.42
C ILE A 102 -2.86 14.74 3.28
N ALA A 103 -1.57 15.06 3.44
CA ALA A 103 -1.13 16.21 4.22
C ALA A 103 -1.72 17.54 3.70
N ASN A 104 -1.79 17.69 2.37
CA ASN A 104 -2.40 18.85 1.74
C ASN A 104 -3.92 18.93 1.99
N ALA A 105 -4.62 17.80 1.92
CA ALA A 105 -6.05 17.74 2.24
C ALA A 105 -6.35 18.07 3.70
N GLU A 106 -5.53 17.60 4.64
CA GLU A 106 -5.63 17.92 6.06
C GLU A 106 -5.39 19.40 6.34
N ALA A 107 -4.36 19.98 5.71
CA ALA A 107 -4.06 21.41 5.83
C ALA A 107 -5.21 22.29 5.28
N MET A 108 -5.82 21.90 4.15
CA MET A 108 -7.01 22.58 3.62
C MET A 108 -8.19 22.48 4.57
N CYS A 109 -8.47 21.29 5.13
CA CYS A 109 -9.52 21.09 6.11
C CYS A 109 -9.31 21.96 7.36
N LYS A 110 -8.07 22.07 7.84
CA LYS A 110 -7.71 22.93 8.98
C LYS A 110 -7.97 24.40 8.67
N LYS A 111 -7.52 24.90 7.51
CA LYS A 111 -7.78 26.28 7.06
C LYS A 111 -9.27 26.60 6.95
N LEU A 112 -10.08 25.67 6.42
CA LEU A 112 -11.53 25.84 6.32
C LEU A 112 -12.20 25.90 7.70
N LYS A 113 -11.80 25.04 8.64
CA LYS A 113 -12.29 25.10 10.03
C LYS A 113 -11.96 26.43 10.70
N GLU A 114 -10.72 26.89 10.54
CA GLU A 114 -10.25 28.18 11.08
C GLU A 114 -10.98 29.38 10.44
N ALA A 115 -11.26 29.33 9.14
CA ALA A 115 -12.05 30.35 8.45
C ALA A 115 -13.52 30.37 8.90
N SER A 116 -14.09 29.20 9.20
CA SER A 116 -15.47 29.06 9.69
C SER A 116 -15.65 29.49 11.15
N LEU A 117 -14.55 29.60 11.90
CA LEU A 117 -14.52 29.99 13.32
C LEU A 117 -14.25 31.49 13.55
N LYS A 118 -14.05 32.29 12.50
CA LYS A 118 -13.98 33.76 12.64
C LYS A 118 -15.39 34.35 12.64
N PRO A 119 -15.95 34.81 13.77
CA PRO A 119 -17.16 35.60 13.72
C PRO A 119 -16.86 36.88 12.94
N ALA A 120 -17.77 37.25 12.04
CA ALA A 120 -17.75 38.57 11.41
C ALA A 120 -17.84 39.63 12.52
N VAL A 121 -16.70 40.17 12.93
CA VAL A 121 -16.67 41.43 13.67
C VAL A 121 -16.97 42.50 12.63
N ASN A 122 -18.25 42.73 12.37
CA ASN A 122 -18.72 43.97 11.81
C ASN A 122 -19.40 44.75 12.94
N THR A 123 -18.80 45.89 13.20
CA THR A 123 -19.27 47.00 14.02
C THR A 123 -20.70 47.41 13.68
N ASP A 124 -21.51 47.56 14.73
CA ASP A 124 -22.67 48.44 14.89
C ASP A 124 -23.71 48.51 13.76
N GLU A 125 -24.68 47.60 13.77
CA GLU A 125 -26.09 47.92 13.46
C GLU A 125 -27.03 46.76 13.88
N PRO A 126 -28.05 47.00 14.73
CA PRO A 126 -29.00 45.94 15.11
C PRO A 126 -29.96 45.64 13.96
N VAL A 127 -29.73 44.52 13.27
CA VAL A 127 -30.70 43.95 12.32
C VAL A 127 -31.87 43.33 13.09
N TYR A 128 -33.02 44.00 13.06
CA TYR A 128 -34.27 43.50 13.61
C TYR A 128 -34.83 42.36 12.73
N CYS A 129 -35.02 41.14 13.25
CA CYS A 129 -35.75 40.09 12.52
C CYS A 129 -37.24 40.43 12.47
N SER A 130 -37.78 40.67 11.28
CA SER A 130 -39.21 40.93 11.03
C SER A 130 -40.08 39.67 11.04
N CYS A 131 -39.60 38.56 11.61
CA CYS A 131 -40.23 37.25 11.54
C CYS A 131 -41.28 36.96 12.65
N LYS A 132 -41.76 37.96 13.41
CA LYS A 132 -42.80 37.78 14.44
C LYS A 132 -44.11 38.50 14.11
N GLN A 133 -44.85 38.00 13.14
CA GLN A 133 -46.31 38.20 13.07
C GLN A 133 -47.00 36.95 12.52
N ALA A 134 -47.20 35.94 13.36
CA ALA A 134 -48.34 35.03 13.32
C ALA A 134 -48.23 33.98 14.44
N VAL A 135 -48.54 34.36 15.68
CA VAL A 135 -48.98 33.38 16.68
C VAL A 135 -50.31 33.89 17.23
N ARG A 136 -51.41 33.36 16.66
CA ARG A 136 -52.72 33.41 17.30
C ARG A 136 -52.63 32.65 18.62
N GLN A 137 -52.95 33.34 19.70
CA GLN A 137 -53.17 32.78 21.02
C GLN A 137 -54.26 31.70 20.98
N LYS A 138 -54.08 30.61 21.74
CA LYS A 138 -55.02 30.10 22.76
C LYS A 138 -54.46 28.85 23.49
N PRO A 139 -54.99 28.47 24.68
CA PRO A 139 -54.19 28.45 25.91
C PRO A 139 -54.04 27.07 26.58
N TYR A 140 -53.06 27.01 27.50
CA TYR A 140 -52.91 26.19 28.73
C TYR A 140 -53.41 24.73 28.76
N ASP A 141 -52.50 23.81 29.08
CA ASP A 141 -52.60 23.03 30.33
C ASP A 141 -51.24 22.49 30.82
N TYR A 142 -51.10 22.50 32.15
CA TYR A 142 -50.04 22.02 33.08
C TYR A 142 -49.54 20.58 32.79
N SER A 143 -48.38 20.03 33.19
CA SER A 143 -47.18 20.34 33.99
C SER A 143 -46.24 19.10 33.88
N PRO A 144 -45.25 18.82 34.76
CA PRO A 144 -43.82 19.09 34.61
C PRO A 144 -42.95 17.82 34.38
N CYS A 145 -41.71 18.05 33.93
CA CYS A 145 -40.64 17.05 33.85
C CYS A 145 -40.24 16.52 35.24
N THR A 146 -40.03 15.21 35.38
CA THR A 146 -38.92 14.63 36.18
C THR A 146 -38.71 13.14 35.88
N ASP A 147 -37.44 12.75 36.04
CA ASP A 147 -36.89 11.42 36.31
C ASP A 147 -36.51 10.48 35.16
N MET A 148 -35.23 10.59 34.80
CA MET A 148 -34.23 9.51 34.84
C MET A 148 -34.72 8.07 34.58
N ASN A 149 -34.23 7.44 33.51
CA ASN A 149 -33.22 6.40 33.73
C ASN A 149 -32.44 6.01 32.48
N ILE A 150 -31.15 5.82 32.74
CA ILE A 150 -30.07 5.42 31.84
C ILE A 150 -30.24 3.93 31.52
N SER A 151 -30.17 3.54 30.25
CA SER A 151 -29.94 2.14 29.86
C SER A 151 -28.53 1.99 29.30
N PRO A 152 -27.62 1.28 30.00
CA PRO A 152 -26.39 0.78 29.41
C PRO A 152 -26.61 -0.63 28.85
N VAL A 153 -26.53 -0.76 27.54
CA VAL A 153 -26.47 -2.04 26.83
C VAL A 153 -25.00 -2.48 26.77
N LEU A 154 -24.77 -3.75 27.12
CA LEU A 154 -23.59 -4.59 26.86
C LEU A 154 -22.43 -4.56 27.88
N LEU A 155 -22.49 -5.50 28.83
CA LEU A 155 -21.29 -6.09 29.43
C LEU A 155 -20.96 -7.43 28.76
N ASN A 156 -19.70 -7.51 28.39
CA ASN A 156 -18.97 -8.56 27.72
C ASN A 156 -18.86 -9.88 28.52
N ARG A 157 -18.69 -10.96 27.75
CA ARG A 157 -17.72 -12.07 27.91
C ARG A 157 -17.78 -12.99 29.15
N ARG A 158 -17.93 -14.28 28.78
CA ARG A 158 -17.09 -15.44 29.17
C ARG A 158 -16.90 -15.69 30.68
N ARG A 159 -17.54 -16.75 31.18
CA ARG A 159 -16.89 -18.04 31.49
C ARG A 159 -17.94 -19.09 31.81
#